data_AF-A0A956QEF6-F1
#
_entry.id   AF-A0A956QEF6-F1
#
_cell.length_a   1.000
_cell.length_b   1.000
_cell.length_c   1.000
_cell.angle_alpha   90.00
_cell.angle_beta   90.00
_cell.angle_gamma   90.00
#
_symmetry.space_group_name_H-M   'P 1'
#
loop_
_entity.id
_entity.type
_entity.pdbx_description
1 polymer ?
#
loop_
_entity_poly.entity_id
_entity_poly.type
_entity_poly.pdbx_seq_one_letter_code
_entity_poly.pdbx_strand_id
1 'polypeptide(L)'
;MSDSFLQLFEKQRLEIENKVLRMPEAHQILARYGVPPDGPGQSYLHALPTVLSLVCIMARSPRTAGAFRDRVERAGPTRIRHHETEKAFLAFGIAYLYKFAAKKSGLPEMANLLVRMATLAVLSPRELEKVDYVVRTFSARGRDGRRDRLAPACMLLWWLSGGESSARAYEADYFLELYADFIRQALDLALDNQIHMQFPW
;
A
#
# COMPACT_ATOMS: atom_id res chain seq x y z
N MET A 1 -11.17 29.93 3.62
CA MET A 1 -10.43 29.21 2.56
C MET A 1 -10.44 27.75 2.92
N SER A 2 -11.10 26.90 2.14
CA SER A 2 -11.02 25.45 2.32
C SER A 2 -9.63 24.97 1.92
N ASP A 3 -8.98 24.22 2.80
CA ASP A 3 -7.65 23.65 2.56
C ASP A 3 -7.69 22.72 1.31
N SER A 4 -6.86 23.03 0.31
CA SER A 4 -6.81 22.29 -0.96
C SER A 4 -6.36 20.83 -0.76
N PHE A 5 -5.55 20.57 0.28
CA PHE A 5 -5.19 19.21 0.66
C PHE A 5 -6.40 18.46 1.21
N LEU A 6 -7.16 19.05 2.13
CA LEU A 6 -8.33 18.40 2.73
C LEU A 6 -9.40 18.09 1.66
N GLN A 7 -9.59 18.97 0.68
CA GLN A 7 -10.50 18.70 -0.44
C GLN A 7 -10.04 17.53 -1.31
N LEU A 8 -8.74 17.48 -1.64
CA LEU A 8 -8.17 16.38 -2.41
C LEU A 8 -8.29 15.06 -1.64
N PHE A 9 -7.94 15.07 -0.36
CA PHE A 9 -8.06 13.94 0.55
C PHE A 9 -9.49 13.43 0.61
N GLU A 10 -10.46 14.30 0.90
CA GLU A 10 -11.85 13.89 1.08
C GLU A 10 -12.45 13.36 -0.22
N LYS A 11 -12.16 14.00 -1.36
CA LYS A 11 -12.56 13.50 -2.67
C LYS A 11 -12.02 12.09 -2.91
N GLN A 12 -10.73 11.87 -2.68
CA GLN A 12 -10.10 10.58 -2.90
C GLN A 12 -10.60 9.50 -1.93
N ARG A 13 -10.83 9.88 -0.67
CA ARG A 13 -11.39 9.00 0.36
C ARG A 13 -12.77 8.49 -0.02
N LEU A 14 -13.65 9.39 -0.45
CA LEU A 14 -15.00 9.05 -0.91
C LEU A 14 -14.99 8.16 -2.16
N GLU A 15 -14.09 8.43 -3.12
CA GLU A 15 -13.93 7.57 -4.30
C GLU A 15 -13.51 6.14 -3.93
N ILE A 16 -12.57 6.00 -2.99
CA ILE A 16 -12.09 4.69 -2.51
C ILE A 16 -13.16 3.98 -1.67
N GLU A 17 -13.81 4.70 -0.76
CA GLU A 17 -14.92 4.20 0.05
C GLU A 17 -16.03 3.61 -0.83
N ASN A 18 -16.47 4.35 -1.85
CA ASN A 18 -17.52 3.90 -2.76
C ASN A 18 -17.17 2.59 -3.50
N LYS A 19 -15.87 2.36 -3.79
CA LYS A 19 -15.41 1.09 -4.37
C LYS A 19 -15.41 0.00 -3.33
N VAL A 20 -14.83 0.26 -2.15
CA VAL A 20 -14.71 -0.68 -1.03
C VAL A 20 -16.07 -1.21 -0.57
N LEU A 21 -17.06 -0.31 -0.43
CA LEU A 21 -18.43 -0.63 -0.06
C LEU A 21 -19.15 -1.58 -1.02
N ARG A 22 -18.62 -1.83 -2.21
CA ARG A 22 -19.25 -2.72 -3.20
C ARG A 22 -18.46 -4.00 -3.42
N MET A 23 -17.34 -4.17 -2.72
CA MET A 23 -16.46 -5.32 -2.89
C MET A 23 -16.97 -6.55 -2.12
N PRO A 24 -16.95 -7.75 -2.71
CA PRO A 24 -17.32 -8.98 -2.03
C PRO A 24 -16.37 -9.31 -0.87
N GLU A 25 -15.11 -8.89 -0.95
CA GLU A 25 -14.14 -9.07 0.13
C GLU A 25 -14.52 -8.29 1.41
N ALA A 26 -15.20 -7.13 1.28
CA ALA A 26 -15.70 -6.38 2.43
C ALA A 26 -16.73 -7.21 3.21
N HIS A 27 -17.64 -7.88 2.49
CA HIS A 27 -18.63 -8.79 3.07
C HIS A 27 -17.97 -9.98 3.76
N GLN A 28 -16.94 -10.57 3.13
CA GLN A 28 -16.21 -11.69 3.73
C GLN A 28 -15.50 -11.28 5.03
N ILE A 29 -14.96 -10.07 5.08
CA ILE A 29 -14.34 -9.53 6.30
C ILE A 29 -15.40 -9.32 7.37
N LEU A 30 -16.53 -8.68 7.06
CA LEU A 30 -17.61 -8.44 8.03
C LEU A 30 -18.18 -9.75 8.57
N ALA A 31 -18.45 -10.72 7.70
CA ALA A 31 -19.02 -12.01 8.09
C ALA A 31 -18.09 -12.84 8.99
N ARG A 32 -16.76 -12.75 8.81
CA ARG A 32 -15.78 -13.57 9.53
C ARG A 32 -15.14 -12.87 10.73
N TYR A 33 -14.99 -11.55 10.65
CA TYR A 33 -14.19 -10.76 11.59
C TYR A 33 -14.91 -9.49 12.09
N GLY A 34 -16.15 -9.26 11.66
CA GLY A 34 -16.93 -8.05 11.96
C GLY A 34 -17.86 -8.13 13.16
N VAL A 35 -17.80 -9.22 13.93
CA VAL A 35 -18.48 -9.35 15.23
C VAL A 35 -17.39 -9.42 16.31
N PRO A 36 -17.38 -8.56 17.34
CA PRO A 36 -18.31 -7.45 17.66
C PRO A 36 -18.16 -6.22 16.73
N PRO A 37 -19.05 -5.20 16.83
CA PRO A 37 -18.99 -3.97 16.02
C PRO A 37 -17.64 -3.25 16.08
N ASP A 38 -16.97 -3.27 17.22
CA ASP A 38 -15.62 -2.71 17.37
C ASP A 38 -14.51 -3.74 17.06
N GLY A 39 -14.88 -4.83 16.41
CA GLY A 39 -13.98 -5.92 16.04
C GLY A 39 -12.92 -5.47 15.02
N PRO A 40 -11.83 -6.23 14.90
CA PRO A 40 -10.75 -5.91 13.96
C PRO A 40 -11.24 -5.85 12.51
N GLY A 41 -12.23 -6.67 12.12
CA GLY A 41 -12.78 -6.61 10.75
C GLY A 41 -13.40 -5.25 10.44
N GLN A 42 -14.30 -4.75 11.30
CA GLN A 42 -14.96 -3.46 11.09
C GLN A 42 -13.96 -2.29 11.19
N SER A 43 -13.12 -2.30 12.23
CA SER A 43 -12.14 -1.24 12.47
C SER A 43 -11.22 -1.02 11.27
N TYR A 44 -10.67 -2.12 10.71
CA TYR A 44 -9.77 -2.01 9.56
C TYR A 44 -10.52 -1.65 8.28
N LEU A 45 -11.78 -2.06 8.12
CA LEU A 45 -12.59 -1.64 6.99
C LEU A 45 -12.83 -0.13 7.03
N HIS A 46 -13.22 0.43 8.18
CA HIS A 46 -13.40 1.87 8.36
C HIS A 46 -12.12 2.67 8.15
N ALA A 47 -10.98 2.14 8.59
CA ALA A 47 -9.68 2.80 8.41
C ALA A 47 -9.21 2.77 6.94
N LEU A 48 -9.61 1.77 6.15
CA LEU A 48 -9.02 1.49 4.84
C LEU A 48 -9.07 2.68 3.85
N PRO A 49 -10.22 3.35 3.61
CA PRO A 49 -10.25 4.47 2.66
C PRO A 49 -9.35 5.63 3.06
N THR A 50 -9.28 5.93 4.36
CA THR A 50 -8.42 6.99 4.91
C THR A 50 -6.95 6.67 4.65
N VAL A 51 -6.49 5.47 5.01
CA VAL A 51 -5.09 5.05 4.81
C VAL A 51 -4.74 5.04 3.32
N LEU A 52 -5.60 4.47 2.48
CA LEU A 52 -5.33 4.40 1.04
C LEU A 52 -5.31 5.77 0.37
N SER A 53 -6.14 6.71 0.82
CA SER A 53 -6.13 8.08 0.30
C SER A 53 -4.81 8.77 0.61
N LEU A 54 -4.34 8.65 1.85
CA LEU A 54 -3.05 9.18 2.27
C LEU A 54 -1.88 8.53 1.50
N VAL A 55 -1.91 7.21 1.34
CA VAL A 55 -0.93 6.47 0.52
C VAL A 55 -0.93 6.96 -0.92
N CYS A 56 -2.10 7.13 -1.53
CA CYS A 56 -2.19 7.61 -2.91
C CYS A 56 -1.69 9.05 -3.08
N ILE A 57 -2.06 9.96 -2.16
CA ILE A 57 -1.59 11.34 -2.20
C ILE A 57 -0.07 11.38 -2.06
N MET A 58 0.49 10.61 -1.12
CA MET A 58 1.93 10.54 -0.92
C MET A 58 2.67 9.94 -2.11
N ALA A 59 2.14 8.86 -2.71
CA ALA A 59 2.74 8.22 -3.87
C ALA A 59 2.71 9.12 -5.12
N ARG A 60 1.64 9.92 -5.29
CA ARG A 60 1.46 10.87 -6.39
C ARG A 60 2.18 12.19 -6.19
N SER A 61 2.63 12.47 -4.97
CA SER A 61 3.32 13.71 -4.66
C SER A 61 4.61 13.83 -5.47
N PRO A 62 4.77 14.87 -6.31
CA PRO A 62 6.01 15.10 -7.04
C PRO A 62 7.21 15.23 -6.10
N ARG A 63 6.99 15.75 -4.88
CA ARG A 63 8.02 15.88 -3.86
C ARG A 63 8.51 14.53 -3.35
N THR A 64 7.61 13.56 -3.15
CA THR A 64 7.98 12.19 -2.73
C THR A 64 8.78 11.51 -3.84
N ALA A 65 8.26 11.53 -5.07
CA ALA A 65 8.92 10.88 -6.20
C ALA A 65 10.28 11.52 -6.53
N GLY A 66 10.36 12.86 -6.47
CA GLY A 66 11.60 13.61 -6.65
C GLY A 66 12.63 13.29 -5.56
N ALA A 67 12.25 13.37 -4.28
CA ALA A 67 13.17 13.10 -3.18
C ALA A 67 13.71 11.67 -3.19
N PHE A 68 12.87 10.67 -3.52
CA PHE A 68 13.32 9.29 -3.69
C PHE A 68 14.32 9.18 -4.83
N ARG A 69 13.99 9.74 -6.00
CA ARG A 69 14.85 9.72 -7.18
C ARG A 69 16.19 10.38 -6.91
N ASP A 70 16.20 11.57 -6.31
CA ASP A 70 17.42 12.33 -5.99
C ASP A 70 18.36 11.52 -5.08
N ARG A 71 17.82 10.78 -4.10
CA ARG A 71 18.64 9.91 -3.24
C ARG A 71 19.24 8.74 -4.00
N VAL A 72 18.43 8.06 -4.83
CA VAL A 72 18.93 6.94 -5.64
C VAL A 72 19.99 7.44 -6.64
N GLU A 73 19.80 8.63 -7.24
CA GLU A 73 20.76 9.23 -8.19
C GLU A 73 22.10 9.59 -7.55
N ARG A 74 22.13 9.97 -6.26
CA ARG A 74 23.40 10.20 -5.52
C ARG A 74 24.25 8.93 -5.41
N ALA A 75 23.60 7.77 -5.34
CA ALA A 75 24.28 6.47 -5.34
C ALA A 75 24.58 5.95 -6.77
N GLY A 76 24.28 6.75 -7.80
CA GLY A 76 24.67 6.56 -9.20
C GLY A 76 23.52 6.79 -10.19
N PRO A 77 23.81 6.92 -11.50
CA PRO A 77 22.82 7.27 -12.52
C PRO A 77 21.63 6.29 -12.55
N THR A 78 20.40 6.79 -12.49
CA THR A 78 19.19 5.96 -12.52
C THR A 78 18.33 6.24 -13.75
N ARG A 79 17.59 5.23 -14.20
CA ARG A 79 16.63 5.35 -15.33
C ARG A 79 15.18 5.45 -14.87
N ILE A 80 14.95 5.63 -13.57
CA ILE A 80 13.63 5.69 -12.96
C ILE A 80 12.80 6.82 -13.58
N ARG A 81 11.63 6.48 -14.12
CA ARG A 81 10.65 7.47 -14.54
C ARG A 81 9.73 7.82 -13.37
N HIS A 82 9.30 9.08 -13.29
CA HIS A 82 8.43 9.55 -12.20
C HIS A 82 7.14 8.72 -12.06
N HIS A 83 6.48 8.40 -13.18
CA HIS A 83 5.26 7.60 -13.16
C HIS A 83 5.47 6.13 -12.74
N GLU A 84 6.70 5.62 -12.81
CA GLU A 84 7.05 4.28 -12.31
C GLU A 84 7.26 4.32 -10.79
N THR A 85 7.79 5.44 -10.29
CA THR A 85 7.97 5.71 -8.86
C THR A 85 6.63 5.81 -8.12
N GLU A 86 5.62 6.47 -8.70
CA GLU A 86 4.28 6.50 -8.11
C GLU A 86 3.71 5.08 -7.94
N LYS A 87 3.69 4.30 -9.02
CA LYS A 87 3.18 2.92 -9.03
C LYS A 87 3.87 2.04 -8.00
N ALA A 88 5.18 2.26 -7.88
CA ALA A 88 5.99 1.61 -6.89
C ALA A 88 5.51 1.90 -5.47
N PHE A 89 5.46 3.17 -5.10
CA PHE A 89 5.05 3.58 -3.75
C PHE A 89 3.62 3.14 -3.42
N LEU A 90 2.71 3.08 -4.40
CA LEU A 90 1.38 2.48 -4.20
C LEU A 90 1.48 0.99 -3.83
N ALA A 91 2.22 0.21 -4.60
CA ALA A 91 2.39 -1.23 -4.34
C ALA A 91 3.11 -1.50 -3.00
N PHE A 92 4.16 -0.74 -2.68
CA PHE A 92 4.81 -0.78 -1.37
C PHE A 92 3.84 -0.41 -0.25
N GLY A 93 3.05 0.63 -0.45
CA GLY A 93 2.05 1.11 0.50
C GLY A 93 1.09 -0.01 0.91
N ILE A 94 0.57 -0.70 -0.09
CA ILE A 94 -0.32 -1.85 0.08
C ILE A 94 0.42 -3.02 0.77
N ALA A 95 1.65 -3.33 0.38
CA ALA A 95 2.41 -4.43 0.99
C ALA A 95 2.71 -4.19 2.48
N TYR A 96 3.07 -2.96 2.85
CA TYR A 96 3.25 -2.59 4.25
C TYR A 96 1.93 -2.58 5.01
N LEU A 97 0.83 -2.15 4.39
CA LEU A 97 -0.50 -2.27 4.98
C LEU A 97 -0.83 -3.73 5.33
N TYR A 98 -0.55 -4.70 4.44
CA TYR A 98 -0.66 -6.13 4.78
C TYR A 98 0.20 -6.48 6.00
N LYS A 99 1.50 -6.12 5.97
CA LYS A 99 2.45 -6.44 7.04
C LYS A 99 1.97 -5.91 8.39
N PHE A 100 1.53 -4.65 8.44
CA PHE A 100 1.10 -4.01 9.68
C PHE A 100 -0.26 -4.52 10.13
N ALA A 101 -1.23 -4.67 9.23
CA ALA A 101 -2.54 -5.23 9.57
C ALA A 101 -2.42 -6.66 10.08
N ALA A 102 -1.65 -7.52 9.40
CA ALA A 102 -1.42 -8.90 9.84
C ALA A 102 -0.72 -8.97 11.20
N LYS A 103 0.30 -8.13 11.43
CA LYS A 103 1.04 -8.09 12.70
C LYS A 103 0.18 -7.58 13.85
N LYS A 104 -0.55 -6.47 13.65
CA LYS A 104 -1.32 -5.79 14.71
C LYS A 104 -2.63 -6.52 15.04
N SER A 105 -3.30 -7.10 14.03
CA SER A 105 -4.54 -7.87 14.26
C SER A 105 -4.29 -9.33 14.66
N GLY A 106 -3.13 -9.90 14.34
CA GLY A 106 -2.89 -11.34 14.44
C GLY A 106 -3.68 -12.17 13.41
N LEU A 107 -4.36 -11.54 12.44
CA LEU A 107 -5.25 -12.17 11.47
C LEU A 107 -4.70 -12.01 10.04
N PRO A 108 -3.75 -12.87 9.60
CA PRO A 108 -3.12 -12.73 8.29
C PRO A 108 -4.08 -12.94 7.11
N GLU A 109 -5.15 -13.73 7.28
CA GLU A 109 -6.17 -13.93 6.25
C GLU A 109 -7.04 -12.68 6.06
N MET A 110 -7.42 -12.02 7.14
CA MET A 110 -8.12 -10.73 7.09
C MET A 110 -7.24 -9.67 6.41
N ALA A 111 -5.97 -9.59 6.78
CA ALA A 111 -5.01 -8.68 6.16
C ALA A 111 -4.85 -8.93 4.65
N ASN A 112 -4.91 -10.19 4.21
CA ASN A 112 -4.88 -10.54 2.79
C ASN A 112 -6.13 -10.01 2.04
N LEU A 113 -7.32 -10.22 2.61
CA LEU A 113 -8.57 -9.68 2.04
C LEU A 113 -8.53 -8.15 1.97
N LEU A 114 -8.06 -7.47 3.02
CA LEU A 114 -7.90 -6.01 3.05
C LEU A 114 -6.96 -5.51 1.95
N VAL A 115 -5.83 -6.19 1.75
CA VAL A 115 -4.88 -5.80 0.71
C VAL A 115 -5.36 -6.11 -0.70
N ARG A 116 -6.13 -7.18 -0.88
CA ARG A 116 -6.81 -7.44 -2.15
C ARG A 116 -7.80 -6.31 -2.48
N MET A 117 -8.58 -5.85 -1.50
CA MET A 117 -9.46 -4.69 -1.67
C MET A 117 -8.67 -3.42 -1.99
N ALA A 118 -7.60 -3.15 -1.24
CA ALA A 118 -6.73 -2.00 -1.48
C ALA A 118 -6.19 -1.98 -2.91
N THR A 119 -5.68 -3.13 -3.36
CA THR A 119 -5.14 -3.37 -4.69
C THR A 119 -6.19 -3.06 -5.76
N LEU A 120 -7.41 -3.59 -5.63
CA LEU A 120 -8.51 -3.36 -6.58
C LEU A 120 -9.06 -1.92 -6.52
N ALA A 121 -8.96 -1.25 -5.37
CA ALA A 121 -9.49 0.10 -5.21
C ALA A 121 -8.60 1.16 -5.87
N VAL A 122 -7.27 0.97 -5.85
CA VAL A 122 -6.31 2.03 -6.22
C VAL A 122 -5.48 1.72 -7.46
N LEU A 123 -5.28 0.45 -7.84
CA LEU A 123 -4.52 0.08 -9.03
C LEU A 123 -5.43 -0.15 -10.24
N SER A 124 -4.98 0.29 -11.41
CA SER A 124 -5.62 0.02 -12.70
C SER A 124 -5.38 -1.42 -13.15
N PRO A 125 -6.22 -1.98 -14.05
CA PRO A 125 -6.04 -3.33 -14.58
C PRO A 125 -4.63 -3.60 -15.14
N ARG A 126 -4.06 -2.64 -15.86
CA ARG A 126 -2.70 -2.72 -16.41
C ARG A 126 -1.61 -2.79 -15.32
N GLU A 127 -1.84 -2.14 -14.18
CA GLU A 127 -0.93 -2.21 -13.03
C GLU A 127 -1.06 -3.55 -12.31
N LEU A 128 -2.28 -4.08 -12.18
CA LEU A 128 -2.55 -5.40 -11.62
C LEU A 128 -1.85 -6.50 -12.42
N GLU A 129 -1.96 -6.48 -13.75
CA GLU A 129 -1.26 -7.43 -14.63
C GLU A 129 0.25 -7.41 -14.41
N LYS A 130 0.83 -6.22 -14.20
CA LYS A 130 2.26 -6.09 -13.91
C LYS A 130 2.61 -6.66 -12.54
N VAL A 131 1.82 -6.36 -11.51
CA VAL A 131 2.02 -6.93 -10.17
C VAL A 131 1.94 -8.45 -10.23
N ASP A 132 0.93 -8.99 -10.91
CA ASP A 132 0.75 -10.43 -11.10
C ASP A 132 1.93 -11.07 -11.84
N TYR A 133 2.39 -10.47 -12.94
CA TYR A 133 3.56 -10.95 -13.67
C TYR A 133 4.80 -10.99 -12.77
N VAL A 134 5.03 -9.93 -11.99
CA VAL A 134 6.16 -9.83 -11.06
C VAL A 134 6.07 -10.89 -9.97
N VAL A 135 4.91 -11.06 -9.34
CA VAL A 135 4.68 -12.09 -8.32
C VAL A 135 4.91 -13.49 -8.89
N ARG A 136 4.39 -13.80 -10.09
CA ARG A 136 4.55 -15.12 -10.74
C ARG A 136 5.99 -15.42 -11.09
N THR A 137 6.69 -14.46 -11.71
CA THR A 137 8.10 -14.61 -12.13
C THR A 137 9.01 -15.01 -10.97
N PHE A 138 8.73 -14.51 -9.76
CA PHE A 138 9.58 -14.75 -8.60
C PHE A 138 9.07 -15.86 -7.68
N SER A 139 7.77 -16.12 -7.66
CA SER A 139 7.22 -17.35 -7.06
C SER A 139 7.74 -18.61 -7.77
N ALA A 140 8.04 -18.51 -9.07
CA ALA A 140 8.62 -19.59 -9.86
C ALA A 140 10.14 -19.79 -9.67
N ARG A 141 10.85 -18.87 -8.98
CA ARG A 141 12.32 -18.87 -8.87
C ARG A 141 12.89 -19.27 -7.50
N GLY A 142 12.07 -19.71 -6.55
CA GLY A 142 12.55 -20.17 -5.24
C GLY A 142 12.97 -21.65 -5.23
N ARG A 143 14.27 -21.94 -5.12
CA ARG A 143 14.78 -23.31 -4.88
C ARG A 143 14.58 -23.81 -3.45
N ASP A 144 14.34 -22.92 -2.47
CA ASP A 144 14.44 -23.26 -1.04
C ASP A 144 13.14 -23.10 -0.24
N GLY A 145 11.97 -22.97 -0.88
CA GLY A 145 10.65 -23.02 -0.20
C GLY A 145 10.35 -21.92 0.84
N ARG A 146 11.30 -21.04 1.16
CA ARG A 146 11.09 -19.89 2.06
C ARG A 146 10.37 -18.77 1.31
N ARG A 147 9.09 -18.59 1.61
CA ARG A 147 8.28 -17.44 1.17
C ARG A 147 8.68 -16.21 1.97
N ASP A 148 9.79 -15.58 1.62
CA ASP A 148 10.17 -14.30 2.23
C ASP A 148 9.24 -13.20 1.74
N ARG A 149 8.31 -12.79 2.62
CA ARG A 149 7.18 -11.89 2.33
C ARG A 149 7.58 -10.43 2.07
N LEU A 150 8.88 -10.12 2.08
CA LEU A 150 9.45 -8.81 1.78
C LEU A 150 10.10 -8.73 0.38
N ALA A 151 10.12 -9.85 -0.37
CA ALA A 151 10.65 -9.88 -1.74
C ALA A 151 10.03 -8.85 -2.71
N PRO A 152 8.71 -8.53 -2.66
CA PRO A 152 8.14 -7.54 -3.58
C PRO A 152 8.76 -6.15 -3.39
N ALA A 153 9.10 -5.79 -2.15
CA ALA A 153 9.70 -4.52 -1.82
C ALA A 153 11.10 -4.39 -2.44
N CYS A 154 11.99 -5.35 -2.17
CA CYS A 154 13.32 -5.40 -2.78
C CYS A 154 13.28 -5.55 -4.31
N MET A 155 12.27 -6.24 -4.85
CA MET A 155 12.09 -6.41 -6.30
C MET A 155 11.64 -5.14 -7.01
N LEU A 156 10.78 -4.35 -6.37
CA LEU A 156 10.30 -3.10 -6.92
C LEU A 156 11.41 -2.04 -6.83
N LEU A 157 12.22 -2.12 -5.80
CA LEU A 157 13.47 -1.40 -5.63
C LEU A 157 14.52 -1.79 -6.70
N TRP A 158 14.66 -3.07 -7.03
CA TRP A 158 15.48 -3.58 -8.14
C TRP A 158 14.95 -3.11 -9.50
N TRP A 159 13.63 -3.14 -9.70
CA TRP A 159 12.98 -2.68 -10.93
C TRP A 159 13.12 -1.18 -11.15
N LEU A 160 13.01 -0.37 -10.08
CA LEU A 160 13.24 1.06 -10.14
C LEU A 160 14.74 1.38 -10.32
N SER A 161 15.60 0.91 -9.42
CA SER A 161 17.01 1.32 -9.39
C SER A 161 17.92 0.61 -10.41
N GLY A 162 17.38 -0.36 -11.15
CA GLY A 162 18.16 -1.29 -11.98
C GLY A 162 18.99 -2.29 -11.16
N GLY A 163 18.95 -2.23 -9.82
CA GLY A 163 19.68 -3.14 -8.94
C GLY A 163 21.19 -3.18 -9.19
N GLU A 164 21.82 -2.06 -9.50
CA GLU A 164 23.21 -2.05 -9.98
C GLU A 164 24.25 -1.97 -8.86
N SER A 165 23.90 -1.60 -7.60
CA SER A 165 24.88 -1.54 -6.49
C SER A 165 24.28 -1.60 -5.08
N SER A 166 25.07 -2.07 -4.10
CA SER A 166 24.68 -2.11 -2.67
C SER A 166 24.39 -0.72 -2.09
N ALA A 167 25.05 0.34 -2.60
CA ALA A 167 24.80 1.71 -2.17
C ALA A 167 23.39 2.20 -2.56
N ARG A 168 22.92 1.89 -3.77
CA ARG A 168 21.55 2.23 -4.19
C ARG A 168 20.49 1.45 -3.40
N ALA A 169 20.77 0.17 -3.12
CA ALA A 169 19.89 -0.64 -2.30
C ALA A 169 19.73 -0.02 -0.91
N TYR A 170 20.82 0.43 -0.30
CA TYR A 170 20.80 1.10 1.01
C TYR A 170 20.01 2.41 1.01
N GLU A 171 20.27 3.31 0.06
CA GLU A 171 19.56 4.60 -0.03
C GLU A 171 18.05 4.45 -0.19
N ALA A 172 17.65 3.48 -1.01
CA ALA A 172 16.25 3.19 -1.23
C ALA A 172 15.61 2.46 -0.05
N ASP A 173 16.32 1.53 0.61
CA ASP A 173 15.85 0.85 1.81
C ASP A 173 15.56 1.87 2.92
N TYR A 174 16.49 2.79 3.18
CA TYR A 174 16.28 3.87 4.13
C TYR A 174 15.06 4.75 3.79
N PHE A 175 14.84 5.07 2.50
CA PHE A 175 13.64 5.82 2.10
C PHE A 175 12.36 5.00 2.31
N LEU A 176 12.41 3.70 2.04
CA LEU A 176 11.29 2.79 2.24
C LEU A 176 10.96 2.59 3.72
N GLU A 177 11.95 2.64 4.61
CA GLU A 177 11.73 2.66 6.06
C GLU A 177 10.94 3.89 6.48
N LEU A 178 11.32 5.09 6.02
CA LEU A 178 10.57 6.32 6.29
C LEU A 178 9.14 6.25 5.74
N TYR A 179 8.97 5.67 4.55
CA TYR A 179 7.66 5.47 3.96
C TYR A 179 6.83 4.44 4.74
N ALA A 180 7.44 3.36 5.20
CA ALA A 180 6.81 2.37 6.06
C ALA A 180 6.35 2.97 7.39
N ASP A 181 7.15 3.87 7.97
CA ASP A 181 6.80 4.60 9.19
C ASP A 181 5.60 5.53 8.97
N PHE A 182 5.56 6.23 7.83
CA PHE A 182 4.40 7.01 7.45
C PHE A 182 3.13 6.15 7.35
N ILE A 183 3.21 5.00 6.66
CA ILE A 183 2.05 4.09 6.49
C ILE A 183 1.58 3.55 7.85
N ARG A 184 2.52 3.19 8.73
CA ARG A 184 2.22 2.73 10.08
C ARG A 184 1.47 3.80 10.87
N GLN A 185 1.98 5.04 10.89
CA GLN A 185 1.33 6.16 11.57
C GLN A 185 -0.04 6.47 10.98
N ALA A 186 -0.17 6.47 9.65
CA ALA A 186 -1.44 6.69 8.97
C ALA A 186 -2.47 5.60 9.35
N LEU A 187 -2.04 4.33 9.41
CA LEU A 187 -2.89 3.22 9.83
C LEU A 187 -3.30 3.34 11.30
N ASP A 188 -2.36 3.66 12.20
CA ASP A 188 -2.65 3.82 13.62
C ASP A 188 -3.65 4.96 13.84
N LEU A 189 -3.42 6.13 13.23
CA LEU A 189 -4.33 7.27 13.34
C LEU A 189 -5.70 7.00 12.73
N ALA A 190 -5.78 6.27 11.61
CA ALA A 190 -7.05 5.91 10.99
C ALA A 190 -7.84 4.87 11.80
N LEU A 191 -7.15 3.99 12.53
CA LEU A 191 -7.78 3.05 13.46
C LEU A 191 -8.27 3.76 14.73
N ASP A 192 -7.54 4.77 15.20
CA ASP A 192 -7.89 5.56 16.39
C ASP A 192 -9.00 6.60 16.10
N ASN A 193 -9.04 7.14 14.87
CA ASN A 193 -9.99 8.18 14.43
C ASN A 193 -10.85 7.67 13.26
N GLN A 194 -11.65 6.64 13.53
CA GLN A 194 -12.40 5.96 12.49
C GLN A 194 -13.46 6.89 11.86
N ILE A 195 -13.48 6.90 10.53
CA ILE A 195 -14.61 7.45 9.77
C ILE A 195 -15.50 6.25 9.43
N HIS A 196 -16.62 6.14 10.14
CA HIS A 196 -17.51 5.00 9.99
C HIS A 196 -18.19 5.01 8.62
N MET A 197 -17.97 3.93 7.88
CA MET A 197 -18.65 3.67 6.62
C MET A 197 -19.98 2.96 6.89
N GLN A 198 -21.01 3.33 6.14
CA GLN A 198 -22.29 2.62 6.17
C GLN A 198 -22.30 1.52 5.11
N PHE A 199 -22.18 0.27 5.54
CA PHE A 199 -22.34 -0.88 4.66
C PHE A 199 -23.83 -1.12 4.38
N PRO A 200 -24.27 -1.19 3.11
CA PRO A 200 -25.70 -1.20 2.76
C PRO A 200 -26.44 -2.53 2.99
N TRP A 201 -25.96 -3.41 3.87
CA TRP A 201 -26.55 -4.74 4.14
C TRP A 201 -26.42 -5.15 5.60
#